data_AF-A0A368KZH6-F1
#
_entry.id   AF-A0A368KZH6-F1
#
_cell.length_a   1.000
_cell.length_b   1.000
_cell.length_c   1.000
_cell.angle_alpha   90.00
_cell.angle_beta   90.00
_cell.angle_gamma   90.00
#
_symmetry.space_group_name_H-M   'P 1'
#
loop_
_entity.id
_entity.type
_entity.pdbx_description
1 polymer ?
#
loop_
_entity_poly.entity_id
_entity_poly.type
_entity_poly.pdbx_seq_one_letter_code
_entity_poly.pdbx_strand_id
1 'polypeptide(L)'
;MTVTINQAYINALLADAVYVDLTSGMTVADLKSALAPRMTETQAKFIADNFTVVSAEDKPDAPFGSSFEGVVWRGNAGTEYAGQIYVSMRGSQQITDFLVDGDLATSGATYSQMTSNSAF
;
A
#
# COMPACT_ATOMS: atom_id res chain seq x y z
N MET A 1 -1.06 -7.71 21.26
CA MET A 1 -0.32 -6.60 20.63
C MET A 1 -1.29 -5.44 20.54
N THR A 2 -1.11 -4.39 21.34
CA THR A 2 -2.08 -3.28 21.43
C THR A 2 -1.66 -2.20 20.46
N VAL A 3 -2.42 -1.99 19.38
CA VAL A 3 -2.23 -0.82 18.51
C VAL A 3 -2.79 0.39 19.26
N THR A 4 -1.98 1.43 19.46
CA THR A 4 -2.47 2.69 20.02
C THR A 4 -3.33 3.40 18.97
N ILE A 5 -4.33 4.18 19.38
CA ILE A 5 -5.23 4.89 18.46
C ILE A 5 -4.44 5.77 17.46
N ASN A 6 -3.36 6.40 17.92
CA ASN A 6 -2.48 7.20 17.07
C ASN A 6 -1.84 6.36 15.95
N GLN A 7 -1.25 5.20 16.30
CA GLN A 7 -0.63 4.33 15.30
C GLN A 7 -1.65 3.81 14.27
N ALA A 8 -2.85 3.45 14.72
CA ALA A 8 -3.93 3.03 13.84
C ALA A 8 -4.35 4.16 12.89
N TYR A 9 -4.46 5.38 13.40
CA TYR A 9 -4.78 6.56 12.60
C TYR A 9 -3.73 6.86 11.53
N ILE A 10 -2.44 6.85 11.89
CA ILE A 10 -1.34 7.09 10.94
C ILE A 10 -1.32 6.01 9.85
N ASN A 11 -1.45 4.74 10.23
CA ASN A 11 -1.49 3.64 9.26
C ASN A 11 -2.69 3.77 8.31
N ALA A 12 -3.88 4.13 8.83
CA ALA A 12 -5.07 4.35 8.01
C ALA A 12 -4.90 5.55 7.06
N LEU A 13 -4.29 6.63 7.53
CA LEU A 13 -4.04 7.83 6.74
C LEU A 13 -3.05 7.58 5.60
N LEU A 14 -1.95 6.85 5.87
CA LEU A 14 -0.98 6.48 4.83
C LEU A 14 -1.55 5.45 3.85
N ALA A 15 -2.44 4.55 4.30
CA ALA A 15 -3.18 3.64 3.41
C ALA A 15 -4.14 4.39 2.48
N ASP A 16 -4.86 5.38 3.00
CA ASP A 16 -5.77 6.23 2.21
C ASP A 16 -5.00 7.01 1.13
N ALA A 17 -3.79 7.48 1.45
CA ALA A 17 -2.90 8.19 0.54
C ALA A 17 -2.46 7.35 -0.68
N VAL A 18 -2.44 6.01 -0.57
CA VAL A 18 -2.07 5.13 -1.69
C VAL A 18 -3.06 5.26 -2.84
N TYR A 19 -4.30 5.73 -2.62
CA TYR A 19 -5.31 5.96 -3.67
C TYR A 19 -5.03 7.15 -4.61
N VAL A 20 -3.85 7.75 -4.49
CA VAL A 20 -3.36 8.83 -5.34
C VAL A 20 -2.12 8.33 -6.09
N ASP A 21 -1.88 8.86 -7.29
CA ASP A 21 -0.69 8.54 -8.06
C ASP A 21 0.54 9.21 -7.43
N LEU A 22 1.28 8.41 -6.65
CA LEU A 22 2.46 8.86 -5.91
C LEU A 22 3.72 8.31 -6.58
N THR A 23 4.80 9.09 -6.53
CA THR A 23 6.10 8.68 -7.07
C THR A 23 7.22 9.03 -6.10
N SER A 24 8.34 8.30 -6.21
CA SER A 24 9.52 8.58 -5.39
C SER A 24 10.11 9.95 -5.74
N GLY A 25 10.56 10.68 -4.72
CA GLY A 25 11.26 11.96 -4.92
C GLY A 25 10.35 13.17 -5.06
N MET A 26 9.03 13.02 -4.86
CA MET A 26 8.10 14.15 -4.74
C MET A 26 8.57 15.12 -3.65
N THR A 27 8.52 16.42 -3.93
CA THR A 27 8.76 17.45 -2.91
C THR A 27 7.55 17.55 -1.96
N VAL A 28 7.71 18.25 -0.83
CA VAL A 28 6.61 18.52 0.11
C VAL A 28 5.43 19.20 -0.61
N ALA A 29 5.73 20.13 -1.53
CA ALA A 29 4.70 20.83 -2.29
C ALA A 29 3.98 19.90 -3.29
N ASP A 30 4.74 19.07 -4.00
CA ASP A 30 4.18 18.11 -4.96
C ASP A 30 3.30 17.07 -4.25
N LEU A 31 3.79 16.52 -3.14
CA LEU A 31 3.07 15.53 -2.35
C LEU A 31 1.78 16.12 -1.76
N LYS A 32 1.84 17.33 -1.20
CA LYS A 32 0.64 18.02 -0.71
C LYS A 32 -0.38 18.25 -1.82
N SER A 33 0.07 18.68 -3.00
CA SER A 33 -0.78 18.93 -4.17
C SER A 33 -1.43 17.63 -4.67
N ALA A 34 -0.66 16.55 -4.78
CA ALA A 34 -1.15 15.24 -5.19
C ALA A 34 -2.23 14.70 -4.24
N LEU A 35 -2.04 14.88 -2.92
CA LEU A 35 -2.96 14.36 -1.90
C LEU A 35 -4.24 15.19 -1.72
N ALA A 36 -4.23 16.47 -2.12
CA ALA A 36 -5.34 17.41 -1.91
C ALA A 36 -6.72 16.94 -2.43
N PRO A 37 -6.84 16.20 -3.55
CA PRO A 37 -8.13 15.67 -4.00
C PRO A 37 -8.69 14.56 -3.11
N ARG A 38 -7.85 13.87 -2.31
CA ARG A 38 -8.24 12.65 -1.59
C ARG A 38 -8.53 12.87 -0.10
N MET A 39 -7.91 13.88 0.50
CA MET A 39 -7.96 14.14 1.94
C MET A 39 -7.96 15.64 2.25
N THR A 40 -8.19 15.99 3.52
CA THR A 40 -8.20 17.40 3.94
C THR A 40 -6.82 18.04 3.80
N GLU A 41 -6.77 19.36 3.65
CA GLU A 41 -5.50 20.09 3.54
C GLU A 41 -4.57 19.84 4.74
N THR A 42 -5.13 19.78 5.95
CA THR A 42 -4.36 19.49 7.17
C THR A 42 -3.75 18.09 7.14
N GLN A 43 -4.49 17.09 6.64
CA GLN A 43 -3.98 15.73 6.49
C GLN A 43 -2.88 15.65 5.42
N ALA A 44 -3.10 16.25 4.25
CA ALA A 44 -2.11 16.30 3.19
C ALA A 44 -0.82 16.98 3.65
N LYS A 45 -0.95 18.12 4.35
CA LYS A 45 0.18 18.81 4.97
C LYS A 45 0.89 17.94 6.00
N PHE A 46 0.14 17.29 6.89
CA PHE A 46 0.72 16.42 7.90
C PHE A 46 1.54 15.29 7.25
N ILE A 47 1.03 14.62 6.22
CA ILE A 47 1.76 13.57 5.51
C ILE A 47 3.03 14.15 4.88
N ALA A 48 2.92 15.27 4.15
CA ALA A 48 4.03 15.85 3.42
C ALA A 48 5.15 16.39 4.32
N ASP A 49 4.82 16.90 5.50
CA ASP A 49 5.82 17.37 6.47
C ASP A 49 6.54 16.20 7.16
N ASN A 50 5.85 15.08 7.38
CA ASN A 50 6.33 14.00 8.24
C ASN A 50 6.88 12.78 7.50
N PHE A 51 6.50 12.56 6.24
CA PHE A 51 6.87 11.38 5.50
C PHE A 51 7.35 11.72 4.09
N THR A 52 8.23 10.86 3.57
CA THR A 52 8.70 10.89 2.18
C THR A 52 8.35 9.57 1.51
N VAL A 53 7.86 9.65 0.26
CA VAL A 53 7.68 8.47 -0.60
C VAL A 53 9.06 8.00 -1.07
N VAL A 54 9.46 6.82 -0.60
CA VAL A 54 10.75 6.20 -0.96
C VAL A 54 10.62 5.45 -2.28
N SER A 55 9.50 4.75 -2.46
CA SER A 55 9.17 3.96 -3.63
C SER A 55 7.66 3.85 -3.73
N ALA A 56 7.16 3.89 -4.95
CA ALA A 56 5.79 3.58 -5.27
C ALA A 56 5.82 2.58 -6.41
N GLU A 57 5.17 1.44 -6.20
CA GLU A 57 4.98 0.41 -7.21
C GLU A 57 3.57 0.59 -7.77
N ASP A 58 3.49 1.34 -8.86
CA ASP A 58 2.35 1.34 -9.76
C ASP A 58 2.74 0.51 -10.99
N LYS A 59 2.02 -0.59 -11.22
CA LYS A 59 2.26 -1.50 -12.35
C LYS A 59 1.05 -1.47 -13.28
N PRO A 60 0.87 -0.38 -14.06
CA PRO A 60 -0.19 -0.31 -15.07
C PRO A 60 0.06 -1.29 -16.24
N ASP A 61 1.32 -1.67 -16.48
CA ASP A 61 1.75 -2.44 -17.67
C ASP A 61 1.73 -3.97 -17.50
N ALA A 62 1.23 -4.49 -16.37
CA ALA A 62 0.99 -5.93 -16.28
C ALA A 62 -0.08 -6.31 -17.31
N PRO A 63 0.02 -7.47 -17.99
CA PRO A 63 -0.92 -7.88 -19.05
C PRO A 63 -2.40 -7.99 -18.62
N PHE A 64 -2.71 -7.74 -17.34
CA PHE A 64 -4.04 -7.67 -16.75
C PHE A 64 -4.25 -6.45 -15.82
N GLY A 65 -3.34 -5.46 -15.84
CA GLY A 65 -3.19 -4.45 -14.79
C GLY A 65 -2.71 -5.09 -13.47
N SER A 66 -1.93 -4.38 -12.66
CA SER A 66 -1.63 -4.87 -11.31
C SER A 66 -2.86 -4.70 -10.43
N SER A 67 -3.35 -5.79 -9.84
CA SER A 67 -4.43 -5.76 -8.85
C SER A 67 -3.98 -5.26 -7.48
N PHE A 68 -2.68 -4.97 -7.33
CA PHE A 68 -2.05 -4.48 -6.11
C PHE A 68 -1.12 -3.32 -6.42
N GLU A 69 -1.26 -2.24 -5.66
CA GLU A 69 -0.32 -1.13 -5.65
C GLU A 69 0.16 -0.88 -4.24
N GLY A 70 1.41 -0.42 -4.13
CA GLY A 70 2.06 -0.25 -2.84
C GLY A 70 2.94 0.97 -2.81
N VAL A 71 2.92 1.67 -1.67
CA VAL A 71 3.79 2.82 -1.41
C VAL A 71 4.59 2.56 -0.15
N VAL A 72 5.90 2.76 -0.27
CA VAL A 72 6.84 2.72 0.85
C VAL A 72 7.12 4.14 1.30
N TRP A 73 6.83 4.40 2.57
CA TRP A 73 7.04 5.68 3.22
C TRP A 73 8.20 5.58 4.19
N ARG A 74 8.96 6.67 4.30
CA ARG A 74 9.94 6.86 5.36
C ARG A 74 9.59 8.10 6.15
N GLY A 75 9.57 7.99 7.48
CA GLY A 75 9.42 9.15 8.34
C GLY A 75 10.64 10.07 8.27
N ASN A 76 10.38 11.36 8.10
CA ASN A 76 11.37 12.41 7.89
C ASN A 76 12.19 12.65 9.16
N ALA A 77 13.47 13.00 8.98
CA ALA A 77 14.34 13.39 10.08
C ALA A 77 13.77 14.61 10.82
N GLY A 78 13.91 14.64 12.15
CA GLY A 78 13.39 15.72 12.98
C GLY A 78 11.89 15.61 13.31
N THR A 79 11.24 14.52 12.93
CA THR A 79 9.84 14.22 13.30
C THR A 79 9.78 13.04 14.27
N GLU A 80 8.62 12.83 14.90
CA GLU A 80 8.37 11.67 15.77
C GLU A 80 8.46 10.32 15.03
N TYR A 81 8.44 10.36 13.70
CA TYR A 81 8.47 9.19 12.82
C TYR A 81 9.85 8.93 12.21
N ALA A 82 10.87 9.73 12.57
CA ALA A 82 12.19 9.69 11.95
C ALA A 82 12.77 8.27 11.89
N GLY A 83 13.12 7.82 10.69
CA GLY A 83 13.73 6.51 10.45
C GLY A 83 12.75 5.32 10.45
N GLN A 84 11.48 5.53 10.78
CA GLN A 84 10.44 4.51 10.67
C GLN A 84 10.05 4.30 9.20
N ILE A 85 9.79 3.04 8.83
CA ILE A 85 9.36 2.65 7.49
C ILE A 85 7.93 2.14 7.56
N TYR A 86 7.08 2.66 6.68
CA TYR A 86 5.70 2.23 6.54
C TYR A 86 5.49 1.69 5.15
N VAL A 87 4.75 0.60 5.06
CA VAL A 87 4.31 0.04 3.78
C VAL A 87 2.81 0.10 3.77
N SER A 88 2.26 0.79 2.77
CA SER A 88 0.82 0.93 2.58
C SER A 88 0.46 0.32 1.23
N MET A 89 -0.64 -0.42 1.18
CA MET A 89 -1.05 -1.15 -0.01
C MET A 89 -2.52 -0.86 -0.30
N ARG A 90 -2.86 -0.69 -1.58
CA ARG A 90 -4.24 -0.73 -2.07
C ARG A 90 -4.43 -1.93 -2.98
N GLY A 91 -5.58 -2.58 -2.89
CA GLY A 91 -6.01 -3.53 -3.91
C GLY A 91 -6.99 -2.88 -4.88
N SER A 92 -7.13 -3.46 -6.07
CA SER A 92 -8.12 -3.03 -7.05
C SER A 92 -9.54 -3.44 -6.63
N GLN A 93 -10.56 -2.87 -7.31
CA GLN A 93 -11.97 -3.24 -7.13
C GLN A 93 -12.27 -4.74 -7.33
N GLN A 94 -11.31 -5.54 -7.81
CA GLN A 94 -11.40 -7.00 -7.90
C GLN A 94 -11.29 -7.70 -6.53
N ILE A 95 -11.10 -6.98 -5.41
CA ILE A 95 -11.19 -7.59 -4.06
C ILE A 95 -12.56 -8.25 -3.82
N THR A 96 -13.65 -7.79 -4.46
CA THR A 96 -14.91 -8.55 -4.44
C THR A 96 -14.78 -9.92 -5.08
N ASP A 97 -14.01 -10.06 -6.16
CA ASP A 97 -13.77 -11.34 -6.85
C ASP A 97 -12.77 -12.20 -6.08
N PHE A 98 -11.72 -11.61 -5.48
CA PHE A 98 -10.76 -12.32 -4.62
C PHE A 98 -11.36 -12.81 -3.29
N LEU A 99 -12.32 -12.09 -2.71
CA LEU A 99 -13.06 -12.57 -1.53
C LEU A 99 -14.07 -13.66 -1.87
N VAL A 100 -14.65 -13.63 -3.08
CA VAL A 100 -15.53 -14.69 -3.59
C VAL A 100 -14.72 -15.94 -3.97
N ASP A 101 -13.58 -15.79 -4.66
CA ASP A 101 -12.65 -16.87 -4.99
C ASP A 101 -11.82 -17.36 -3.80
N GLY A 102 -11.72 -16.55 -2.73
CA GLY A 102 -11.16 -16.96 -1.44
C GLY A 102 -11.96 -18.09 -0.78
N ASP A 103 -13.25 -18.20 -1.08
CA ASP A 103 -14.07 -19.36 -0.68
C ASP A 103 -13.65 -20.64 -1.43
N LEU A 104 -13.12 -20.51 -2.65
CA LEU A 104 -12.55 -21.63 -3.42
C LEU A 104 -11.17 -22.06 -2.93
N ALA A 105 -10.34 -21.11 -2.47
CA ALA A 105 -9.00 -21.40 -1.96
C ALA A 105 -9.00 -22.02 -0.55
N THR A 106 -10.07 -21.83 0.22
CA THR A 106 -10.14 -22.29 1.62
C THR A 106 -11.04 -23.51 1.84
N SER A 107 -11.87 -23.91 0.87
CA SER A 107 -12.82 -25.05 1.03
C SER A 107 -12.49 -26.33 0.25
N GLY A 108 -11.50 -26.40 -0.66
CA GLY A 108 -11.14 -27.71 -1.23
C GLY A 108 -10.35 -27.83 -2.53
N ALA A 109 -9.45 -26.92 -2.90
CA ALA A 109 -8.44 -27.24 -3.92
C ALA A 109 -7.30 -28.08 -3.30
N THR A 110 -7.62 -29.33 -3.00
CA THR A 110 -6.69 -30.39 -2.62
C THR A 110 -5.48 -30.47 -3.57
N TYR A 111 -4.29 -30.39 -2.97
CA TYR A 111 -3.07 -31.11 -3.32
C TYR A 111 -3.09 -31.90 -4.64
N SER A 112 -2.76 -31.25 -5.75
CA SER A 112 -2.20 -31.97 -6.90
C SER A 112 -1.22 -31.09 -7.66
N GLN A 113 -0.20 -30.60 -6.97
CA GLN A 113 1.08 -30.27 -7.59
C GLN A 113 2.21 -30.74 -6.66
N MET A 114 3.26 -31.30 -7.28
CA MET A 114 4.38 -32.09 -6.73
C MET A 114 4.05 -33.60 -6.71
N THR A 115 4.54 -34.44 -7.63
CA THR A 115 5.90 -34.48 -8.18
C THR A 115 5.93 -34.84 -9.68
N SER A 116 6.70 -34.08 -10.46
CA SER A 116 7.31 -34.61 -11.67
C SER A 116 8.60 -35.36 -11.31
N ASN A 117 8.67 -36.61 -11.78
CA ASN A 117 9.85 -37.39 -12.17
C ASN A 117 10.65 -38.20 -11.12
N SER A 118 10.65 -39.54 -11.26
CA SER A 118 11.88 -40.35 -11.47
C SER A 118 11.54 -41.83 -11.76
N ALA A 119 12.25 -42.38 -12.76
CA ALA A 119 12.21 -43.77 -13.19
C ALA A 119 12.46 -44.78 -12.06
N PHE A 120 11.75 -45.91 -12.10
CA PHE A 120 12.26 -47.30 -12.15
C PHE A 120 11.09 -48.23 -12.54
#